data_AF-A0A3N5FF13-F1
#
_entry.id   AF-A0A3N5FF13-F1
#
_cell.length_a   1.000
_cell.length_b   1.000
_cell.length_c   1.000
_cell.angle_alpha   90.00
_cell.angle_beta   90.00
_cell.angle_gamma   90.00
#
_symmetry.space_group_name_H-M   'P 1'
#
loop_
_entity.id
_entity.type
_entity.pdbx_description
1 polymer ?
#
loop_
_entity_poly.entity_id
_entity_poly.type
_entity_poly.pdbx_seq_one_letter_code
_entity_poly.pdbx_strand_id
1 'polypeptide(L)' 'MADFFGFDGVDEDVLRTERAKARDLRRSRWWQKKTASGLCHYCGLKFPHGELTMDHLVPLSRGGRSTKENLVPCC' A
#
# COMPACT_ATOMS: atom_id res chain seq x y z
N MET A 1 -32.91 -8.16 11.86
CA MET A 1 -32.41 -9.50 12.23
C MET A 1 -31.05 -9.64 11.57
N ALA A 2 -30.04 -9.92 12.35
CA ALA A 2 -28.64 -9.63 12.05
C ALA A 2 -28.03 -10.57 11.00
N ASP A 3 -27.53 -10.01 9.89
CA ASP A 3 -26.51 -10.62 9.04
C ASP A 3 -25.19 -9.83 9.17
N PHE A 4 -24.86 -9.45 10.40
CA PHE A 4 -23.56 -8.92 10.80
C PHE A 4 -22.63 -10.13 10.96
N PHE A 5 -21.45 -10.12 10.34
CA PHE A 5 -20.40 -11.16 10.33
C PHE A 5 -20.38 -12.17 9.16
N GLY A 6 -20.33 -11.67 7.92
CA GLY A 6 -19.61 -12.39 6.86
C GLY A 6 -18.10 -12.26 7.09
N PHE A 7 -17.53 -13.14 7.92
CA PHE A 7 -16.09 -13.26 8.17
C PHE A 7 -15.40 -14.06 7.05
N ASP A 8 -15.80 -13.82 5.81
CA ASP A 8 -15.12 -14.39 4.65
C ASP A 8 -14.03 -13.38 4.29
N GLY A 9 -12.77 -13.74 4.56
CA GLY A 9 -11.61 -12.90 4.25
C GLY A 9 -11.62 -12.42 2.79
N VAL A 10 -10.86 -11.36 2.51
CA VAL A 10 -10.72 -10.87 1.13
C VAL A 10 -10.26 -12.01 0.23
N ASP A 11 -11.00 -12.20 -0.87
CA ASP A 11 -10.74 -13.21 -1.90
C ASP A 11 -9.26 -13.21 -2.33
N GLU A 12 -8.66 -14.41 -2.44
CA GLU A 12 -7.23 -14.57 -2.71
C GLU A 12 -6.83 -14.06 -4.11
N ASP A 13 -7.71 -14.18 -5.11
CA ASP A 13 -7.47 -13.66 -6.46
C ASP A 13 -7.51 -12.13 -6.47
N VAL A 14 -8.38 -11.54 -5.65
CA VAL A 14 -8.38 -10.09 -5.42
C VAL A 14 -7.07 -9.67 -4.76
N LEU A 15 -6.62 -10.36 -3.71
CA LEU A 15 -5.34 -10.07 -3.06
C LEU A 15 -4.16 -10.21 -4.03
N ARG A 16 -4.15 -11.24 -4.88
CA ARG A 16 -3.12 -11.46 -5.91
C ARG A 16 -3.09 -10.31 -6.91
N THR A 17 -4.26 -9.88 -7.37
CA THR A 17 -4.43 -8.77 -8.31
C THR A 17 -3.93 -7.46 -7.70
N GLU A 18 -4.33 -7.15 -6.48
CA GLU A 18 -3.90 -5.92 -5.79
C GLU A 18 -2.40 -5.92 -5.50
N ARG A 19 -1.80 -7.07 -5.16
CA ARG A 19 -0.33 -7.20 -5.03
C ARG A 19 0.39 -6.98 -6.36
N ALA A 20 -0.15 -7.47 -7.48
CA ALA A 20 0.43 -7.22 -8.80
C ALA A 20 0.41 -5.72 -9.14
N LYS A 21 -0.72 -5.04 -8.92
CA LYS A 21 -0.85 -3.59 -9.10
C LYS A 21 0.15 -2.81 -8.24
N ALA A 22 0.35 -3.20 -6.98
CA ALA A 22 1.34 -2.57 -6.11
C ALA A 22 2.76 -2.69 -6.68
N ARG A 23 3.15 -3.87 -7.20
CA ARG A 23 4.46 -4.08 -7.84
C ARG A 23 4.64 -3.21 -9.09
N ASP A 24 3.59 -3.03 -9.88
CA ASP A 24 3.64 -2.15 -11.05
C ASP A 24 3.76 -0.68 -10.64
N LEU A 25 2.98 -0.25 -9.65
CA LEU A 25 3.05 1.10 -9.11
C LEU A 25 4.42 1.39 -8.48
N ARG A 26 5.02 0.44 -7.76
CA ARG A 26 6.35 0.59 -7.15
C ARG A 26 7.44 0.85 -8.19
N ARG A 27 7.30 0.31 -9.40
CA ARG A 27 8.23 0.52 -10.52
C ARG A 27 7.96 1.80 -11.32
N SER A 28 6.80 2.43 -11.10
CA SER A 28 6.39 3.62 -11.85
C SER A 28 7.17 4.88 -11.48
N ARG A 29 7.21 5.85 -12.41
CA ARG A 29 7.75 7.20 -12.17
C ARG A 29 7.04 7.93 -11.04
N TRP A 30 5.75 7.64 -10.84
CA TRP A 30 4.99 8.22 -9.74
C TRP A 30 5.57 7.82 -8.38
N TRP A 31 5.91 6.54 -8.20
CA TRP A 31 6.50 6.08 -6.94
C TRP A 31 7.88 6.68 -6.71
N GLN A 32 8.73 6.69 -7.74
CA GLN A 32 10.04 7.36 -7.70
C GLN A 32 9.91 8.82 -7.26
N LYS A 33 8.93 9.56 -7.81
CA LYS A 33 8.67 10.95 -7.41
C LYS A 33 8.17 11.06 -5.97
N LYS A 34 7.32 10.12 -5.53
CA LYS A 34 6.76 10.10 -4.16
C LYS A 34 7.83 9.84 -3.10
N THR A 35 8.77 8.93 -3.36
CA THR A 35 9.89 8.61 -2.47
C THR A 35 11.08 9.56 -2.59
N ALA A 36 11.13 10.42 -3.61
CA ALA A 36 12.26 11.32 -3.86
C ALA A 36 12.58 12.27 -2.69
N SER A 37 11.58 12.65 -1.89
CA SER A 37 11.77 13.50 -0.71
C SER A 37 12.49 12.79 0.44
N GLY A 38 12.54 11.45 0.40
CA GLY A 38 13.07 10.61 1.48
C GLY A 38 12.19 10.57 2.73
N LEU A 39 10.98 11.15 2.72
CA LEU A 39 10.17 11.29 3.94
C LEU A 39 9.31 10.05 4.19
N CYS A 40 9.42 9.50 5.41
CA CYS A 40 8.47 8.50 5.90
C CYS A 40 7.11 9.16 6.19
N HIS A 41 6.02 8.56 5.73
CA HIS A 41 4.67 9.06 5.93
C HIS A 41 4.25 9.10 7.41
N TYR A 42 4.72 8.14 8.21
CA TYR A 42 4.29 8.02 9.61
C TYR A 42 5.09 8.92 10.55
N CYS A 43 6.42 8.87 10.50
CA CYS A 43 7.26 9.63 11.43
C CYS A 43 7.72 10.99 10.87
N GLY A 44 7.59 11.22 9.56
CA GLY A 44 8.04 12.46 8.92
C GLY A 44 9.56 12.63 8.82
N LEU A 45 10.35 11.65 9.27
CA LEU A 45 11.81 11.70 9.20
C LEU A 45 12.31 11.35 7.78
N LYS A 46 13.54 11.78 7.48
CA LYS A 46 14.21 11.51 6.19
C LYS A 46 15.03 10.21 6.25
N PHE A 47 14.86 9.39 5.22
CA PHE A 47 15.56 8.14 5.02
C PHE A 47 16.13 8.04 3.60
N PRO A 48 17.24 7.31 3.40
CA PRO A 48 17.69 6.91 2.08
C PRO A 48 16.60 6.14 1.33
N HIS A 49 16.55 6.27 0.00
CA HIS A 49 15.54 5.60 -0.82
C HIS A 49 15.57 4.06 -0.65
N GLY A 50 16.72 3.46 -0.34
CA GLY A 50 16.85 2.02 -0.10
C GLY A 50 16.18 1.54 1.20
N GLU A 51 15.97 2.44 2.15
CA GLU A 51 15.33 2.15 3.44
C GLU A 51 13.81 2.43 3.40
N LEU A 52 13.32 3.14 2.37
CA LEU A 52 11.89 3.36 2.19
C LEU A 52 11.20 2.16 1.56
N THR A 53 10.16 1.69 2.23
CA THR A 53 9.24 0.66 1.77
C THR A 53 7.92 1.27 1.30
N MET A 54 7.10 0.45 0.64
CA MET A 54 5.78 0.83 0.17
C MET A 54 4.76 0.14 1.06
N ASP A 55 3.92 0.91 1.73
CA ASP A 55 2.89 0.42 2.64
C ASP A 55 1.48 0.84 2.21
N HIS A 56 0.49 0.05 2.62
CA HIS A 56 -0.93 0.30 2.37
C HIS A 56 -1.59 0.86 3.62
N LEU A 57 -2.09 2.10 3.57
CA LEU A 57 -2.80 2.74 4.70
C LEU A 57 -3.99 1.90 5.18
N VAL A 58 -4.80 1.42 4.23
CA VAL A 58 -5.80 0.39 4.45
C VAL A 58 -5.19 -0.94 3.99
N PRO A 59 -4.97 -1.91 4.88
CA PRO A 59 -4.40 -3.20 4.51
C PRO A 59 -5.24 -3.93 3.46
N LEU A 60 -4.57 -4.63 2.54
CA LEU A 60 -5.26 -5.44 1.52
C LEU A 60 -6.19 -6.49 2.14
N SER A 61 -5.79 -7.11 3.26
CA SER A 61 -6.61 -8.09 4.00
C SER A 61 -7.88 -7.50 4.60
N ARG A 62 -8.00 -6.17 4.67
CA ARG A 62 -9.19 -5.44 5.13
C ARG A 62 -9.94 -4.75 3.98
N GLY A 63 -9.70 -5.18 2.74
CA GLY A 63 -10.34 -4.63 1.55
C GLY A 63 -9.66 -3.38 0.99
N GLY A 64 -8.47 -3.04 1.49
CA GLY A 64 -7.64 -1.98 0.91
C GLY A 64 -7.25 -2.29 -0.54
N ARG A 65 -6.99 -1.25 -1.33
CA ARG A 65 -6.60 -1.36 -2.74
C ARG A 65 -5.26 -0.73 -3.01
N SER A 66 -4.55 -1.19 -4.03
CA SER A 66 -3.26 -0.65 -4.46
C SER A 66 -3.46 0.59 -5.34
N THR A 67 -3.92 1.68 -4.73
CA THR A 67 -4.08 2.98 -5.39
C THR A 67 -3.05 3.99 -4.90
N LYS A 68 -2.88 5.11 -5.60
CA LYS A 68 -1.87 6.13 -5.26
C LYS A 68 -2.16 6.83 -3.94
N GLU A 69 -3.43 6.89 -3.56
CA GLU A 69 -3.93 7.48 -2.31
C GLU A 69 -3.68 6.54 -1.14
N ASN A 70 -3.81 5.22 -1.35
CA ASN A 70 -3.64 4.23 -0.29
C ASN A 70 -2.17 3.80 -0.09
N LEU A 71 -1.29 4.04 -1.06
CA LEU A 71 0.11 3.65 -1.01
C LEU A 71 0.99 4.79 -0.49
N VAL A 72 1.76 4.56 0.56
CA VAL A 72 2.61 5.56 1.21
C VAL A 72 4.04 5.04 1.44
N PRO A 73 5.06 5.92 1.37
CA PRO A 73 6.42 5.55 1.74
C PRO A 73 6.56 5.48 3.26
N CYS A 74 7.19 4.44 3.78
CA CYS A 74 7.55 4.38 5.20
C CYS A 74 8.94 3.77 5.39
N CYS A 75 9.62 4.18 6.47
CA CYS A 75 10.84 3.53 6.95
C CYS A 75 10.55 2.13 7.50
#